data_AF-A0A0C9UIH4-F1
#
_entry.id   AF-A0A0C9UIH4-F1
#
_cell.length_a   1.000
_cell.length_b   1.000
_cell.length_c   1.000
_cell.angle_alpha   90.00
_cell.angle_beta   90.00
_cell.angle_gamma   90.00
#
_symmetry.space_group_name_H-M   'P 1'
#
loop_
_entity.id
_entity.type
_entity.pdbx_description
1 polymer ?
#
loop_
_entity_poly.entity_id
_entity_poly.type
_entity_poly.pdbx_seq_one_letter_code
_entity_poly.pdbx_strand_id
1 'polypeptide(L)' 'MQKIDEGLKERGVIGDERQPDVIRLAPNPFYNSFRDCKCAAVALKEAFDEINGQGASPSNLSKP' A
#
# COMPACT_ATOMS: atom_id res chain seq x y z
N MET A 1 -3.83 -5.62 -11.99
CA MET A 1 -3.58 -4.99 -10.67
C MET A 1 -2.61 -3.79 -10.68
N GLN A 2 -1.89 -3.57 -11.78
CA GLN A 2 -0.88 -2.53 -11.99
C GLN A 2 -1.14 -1.15 -11.37
N LYS A 3 -2.32 -0.55 -11.57
CA LYS A 3 -2.62 0.78 -11.01
C LYS A 3 -2.58 0.83 -9.47
N ILE A 4 -2.98 -0.25 -8.81
CA ILE A 4 -2.89 -0.36 -7.35
C ILE A 4 -1.43 -0.49 -6.92
N ASP A 5 -0.61 -1.25 -7.65
CA ASP A 5 0.82 -1.39 -7.38
C ASP A 5 1.57 -0.05 -7.54
N GLU A 6 1.22 0.73 -8.57
CA GLU A 6 1.72 2.10 -8.75
C GLU A 6 1.31 3.00 -7.56
N GLY A 7 0.03 2.98 -7.15
CA GLY A 7 -0.46 3.75 -6.01
C GLY A 7 0.18 3.36 -4.66
N LEU A 8 0.57 2.08 -4.50
CA LEU A 8 1.34 1.62 -3.34
C LEU A 8 2.78 2.15 -3.37
N LYS A 9 3.44 2.11 -4.54
CA LYS A 9 4.82 2.61 -4.71
C LYS A 9 4.93 4.11 -4.43
N GLU A 10 3.96 4.91 -4.86
CA GLU A 10 3.90 6.34 -4.56
C GLU A 10 3.81 6.63 -3.05
N ARG A 11 3.20 5.71 -2.29
CA ARG A 11 3.09 5.76 -0.82
C ARG A 11 4.27 5.12 -0.09
N GLY A 12 5.28 4.66 -0.83
CA GLY A 12 6.49 4.03 -0.27
C GLY A 12 6.32 2.56 0.11
N VAL A 13 5.26 1.89 -0.34
CA VAL A 13 5.03 0.46 -0.10
C VAL A 13 5.50 -0.33 -1.32
N ILE A 14 6.57 -1.10 -1.14
CA ILE A 14 7.17 -1.90 -2.21
C ILE A 14 6.70 -3.35 -2.10
N GLY A 15 6.02 -3.82 -3.15
CA GLY A 15 5.57 -5.19 -3.32
C GLY A 15 6.07 -5.80 -4.63
N ASP A 16 5.53 -6.97 -4.93
CA ASP A 16 5.84 -7.73 -6.14
C ASP A 16 4.52 -8.04 -6.87
N GLU A 17 4.24 -7.28 -7.95
CA GLU A 17 3.08 -7.54 -8.82
C GLU A 17 3.37 -8.76 -9.70
N ARG A 18 2.39 -9.67 -9.78
CA ARG A 18 2.38 -10.84 -10.65
C ARG A 18 1.11 -10.85 -11.47
N GLN A 19 1.29 -11.13 -12.76
CA GLN A 19 0.16 -11.33 -13.67
C GLN A 19 -0.63 -12.60 -13.29
N PRO A 20 -1.95 -12.63 -13.54
CA PRO A 20 -2.74 -11.55 -14.13
C PRO A 20 -3.12 -10.43 -13.13
N ASP A 21 -3.38 -10.73 -11.85
CA ASP A 21 -3.96 -9.77 -10.91
C ASP A 21 -3.57 -10.02 -9.45
N VAL A 22 -2.27 -10.22 -9.18
CA VAL A 22 -1.77 -10.51 -7.83
C VAL A 22 -0.72 -9.49 -7.43
N ILE A 23 -0.80 -8.98 -6.20
CA ILE A 23 0.29 -8.24 -5.56
C ILE A 23 0.69 -9.00 -4.31
N ARG A 24 1.99 -9.30 -4.17
CA ARG A 24 2.54 -9.96 -2.99
C ARG A 24 3.23 -8.94 -2.09
N LEU A 25 2.77 -8.85 -0.85
CA LEU A 25 3.43 -8.14 0.24
C LEU A 25 3.98 -9.17 1.22
N ALA A 26 5.29 -9.17 1.42
CA ALA A 26 5.99 -10.11 2.29
C ALA A 26 6.90 -9.33 3.26
N PRO A 27 6.38 -8.88 4.41
CA PRO A 27 7.19 -8.19 5.40
C PRO A 27 8.24 -9.15 5.97
N ASN A 28 9.48 -8.67 6.06
CA ASN A 28 10.57 -9.41 6.70
C ASN A 28 10.59 -9.09 8.20
N PRO A 29 10.40 -10.07 9.09
CA PRO A 29 10.29 -9.83 10.54
C PRO A 29 11.56 -9.23 11.17
N PHE A 30 12.72 -9.31 10.52
CA PHE A 30 13.94 -8.67 11.03
C PHE A 30 13.99 -7.16 10.77
N TYR A 31 13.27 -6.66 9.76
CA TYR A 31 13.37 -5.27 9.33
C TYR A 31 12.04 -4.53 9.36
N ASN A 32 10.92 -5.26 9.46
CA ASN A 32 9.59 -4.69 9.49
C ASN A 32 8.95 -4.88 10.87
N SER A 33 8.33 -3.80 11.33
CA SER A 33 7.51 -3.75 12.52
C SER A 33 6.03 -3.98 12.17
N PHE A 34 5.20 -4.24 13.19
CA PHE A 34 3.75 -4.24 13.02
C PHE A 34 3.20 -2.91 12.49
N ARG A 35 3.89 -1.79 12.80
CA ARG A 35 3.51 -0.47 12.27
C ARG A 35 3.69 -0.43 10.76
N ASP A 36 4.76 -1.01 10.21
CA ASP A 36 5.00 -1.04 8.77
C ASP A 36 3.93 -1.86 8.04
N CYS A 37 3.55 -3.02 8.60
CA CYS A 37 2.44 -3.82 8.08
C CYS A 37 1.11 -3.03 8.08
N LYS A 38 0.83 -2.27 9.15
CA LYS A 38 -0.36 -1.42 9.23
C LYS A 38 -0.33 -0.29 8.21
N CYS A 39 0.81 0.39 8.05
CA CYS A 39 0.99 1.43 7.04
C CYS A 39 0.76 0.86 5.63
N ALA A 40 1.29 -0.33 5.33
CA ALA A 40 1.06 -0.99 4.05
C ALA A 40 -0.43 -1.31 3.79
N ALA A 41 -1.15 -1.78 4.82
CA ALA A 41 -2.59 -2.04 4.70
C ALA A 41 -3.42 -0.76 4.48
N VAL A 42 -3.06 0.34 5.16
CA VAL A 42 -3.71 1.65 4.96
C VAL A 42 -3.45 2.17 3.55
N ALA A 43 -2.20 2.15 3.09
CA ALA A 43 -1.83 2.57 1.74
C ALA A 43 -2.58 1.75 0.67
N LEU A 44 -2.74 0.44 0.88
CA LEU A 44 -3.52 -0.42 -0.01
C LEU A 44 -4.98 0.05 -0.08
N LYS A 45 -5.61 0.33 1.06
CA LYS A 45 -6.99 0.83 1.10
C LYS A 45 -7.11 2.15 0.34
N GLU A 46 -6.23 3.11 0.60
CA GLU A 46 -6.24 4.41 -0.07
C GLU A 46 -6.08 4.29 -1.58
N ALA A 47 -5.18 3.43 -2.07
CA ALA A 47 -5.01 3.18 -3.50
C ALA A 47 -6.29 2.62 -4.14
N PHE A 48 -7.01 1.73 -3.46
CA PHE A 48 -8.30 1.24 -3.94
C PHE A 48 -9.38 2.33 -3.92
N ASP A 49 -9.45 3.13 -2.86
CA ASP A 49 -10.43 4.21 -2.71
C ASP A 49 -10.26 5.27 -3.82
N GLU A 50 -9.01 5.64 -4.14
CA GLU A 50 -8.68 6.57 -5.23
C GLU A 50 -9.15 6.07 -6.59
N ILE A 51 -8.91 4.80 -6.91
CA ILE A 51 -9.37 4.20 -8.18
C ILE A 51 -10.89 4.13 -8.24
N ASN A 52 -11.54 3.90 -7.11
CA ASN A 52 -13.00 3.80 -7.01
C ASN A 52 -13.68 5.18 -6.92
N GLY A 53 -12.93 6.29 -6.98
CA GLY A 53 -13.48 7.65 -6.89
C GLY A 53 -14.05 8.00 -5.51
N GLN A 54 -13.78 7.21 -4.48
CA GLN A 54 -14.11 7.53 -3.10
C GLN A 54 -12.93 8.32 -2.55
N GLY A 55 -12.98 9.64 -2.60
CA GLY A 55 -11.98 10.50 -1.99
C GLY A 55 -11.94 10.31 -0.47
N ALA A 56 -11.24 9.27 0.00
CA ALA A 56 -10.92 9.10 1.41
C ALA A 56 -9.76 10.03 1.74
N SER A 57 -10.10 11.16 2.38
CA SER A 57 -9.17 12.19 2.82
C SER A 57 -8.03 11.59 3.68
N PRO A 58 -6.75 11.92 3.39
CA PRO A 58 -5.61 11.38 4.12
C PRO A 58 -5.49 12.11 5.46
N SER A 59 -5.99 11.50 6.54
CA SER A 59 -5.68 11.95 7.89
C SER A 59 -4.51 11.15 8.45
N ASN A 60 -3.35 11.82 8.46
CA ASN A 60 -2.17 11.55 9.29
C ASN A 60 -1.41 10.23 9.04
N LEU A 61 -0.59 10.21 7.97
CA LEU A 61 0.75 9.65 8.09
C LEU A 61 1.71 10.78 8.45
N SER A 62 1.85 11.03 9.75
CA SER A 62 3.06 11.65 10.30
C SER A 62 4.23 10.79 9.83
N LYS A 63 4.88 11.26 8.76
CA LYS A 63 6.26 10.91 8.44
C LYS A 63 7.09 11.24 9.68
N PRO A 64 7.89 10.31 10.23
CA PRO A 64 9.07 10.72 10.96
C PRO A 64 10.06 11.42 10.01
#